data_AF-A0AAV4H9F9-F1
#
_entry.id   AF-A0AAV4H9F9-F1
#
_cell.length_a   1.000
_cell.length_b   1.000
_cell.length_c   1.000
_cell.angle_alpha   90.00
_cell.angle_beta   90.00
_cell.angle_gamma   90.00
#
_symmetry.space_group_name_H-M   'P 1'
#
loop_
_entity.id
_entity.type
_entity.pdbx_description
1 polymer ?
#
loop_
_entity_poly.entity_id
_entity_poly.type
_entity_poly.pdbx_seq_one_letter_code
_entity_poly.pdbx_strand_id
1 'polypeptide(L)'
;MTQLLLCVGASGSSQQAGASSWGTRRSEQNINQTFPAGQKSSESMSKPPLRLMECCGKCWTTKVVSEEVVGKDKCVRDHNNFRILSTFVSLPSRKEIRKLPGHLHPNTKLVLCRLMTKCTRTNCCFPHGTEELTIWQWMLNNGVKSLRDVADKFGGVHRQPRSTAGNRTEPRGASANGAFFPQSRAENASGKRKSSEPSNFTRFN
;
A
#
# COMPACT_ATOMS: atom_id res chain seq x y z
N MET A 1 21.23 -48.07 10.41
CA MET A 1 20.26 -48.62 11.38
C MET A 1 19.08 -47.68 11.41
N THR A 2 18.00 -48.10 10.77
CA THR A 2 16.88 -47.26 10.34
C THR A 2 15.67 -47.62 11.20
N GLN A 3 15.14 -46.68 11.99
CA GLN A 3 13.85 -46.88 12.66
C GLN A 3 12.78 -46.03 11.97
N LEU A 4 11.91 -46.72 11.23
CA LEU A 4 10.61 -46.25 10.76
C LEU A 4 9.62 -46.28 11.93
N LEU A 5 9.04 -45.14 12.27
CA LEU A 5 7.89 -45.05 13.16
C LEU A 5 6.63 -44.94 12.31
N LEU A 6 5.86 -46.02 12.24
CA LEU A 6 4.54 -46.09 11.62
C LEU A 6 3.49 -45.69 12.66
N CYS A 7 2.76 -44.60 12.43
CA CYS A 7 1.53 -44.30 13.16
C CYS A 7 0.34 -44.87 12.40
N VAL A 8 -0.32 -45.86 12.99
CA VAL A 8 -1.60 -46.43 12.57
C VAL A 8 -2.64 -46.08 13.62
N GLY A 9 -3.82 -45.64 13.19
CA GLY A 9 -5.01 -45.51 14.03
C GLY A 9 -5.70 -44.16 13.83
N ALA A 10 -7.02 -44.05 13.71
CA ALA A 10 -8.08 -45.04 13.73
C ALA A 10 -9.30 -44.43 13.00
N SER A 11 -10.03 -45.27 12.28
CA SER A 11 -11.30 -44.95 11.65
C SER A 11 -12.39 -44.87 12.72
N GLY A 12 -12.98 -43.69 12.91
CA GLY A 12 -14.13 -43.46 13.78
C GLY A 12 -15.32 -43.02 12.95
N SER A 13 -16.22 -43.96 12.68
CA SER A 13 -17.49 -43.75 12.00
C SER A 13 -18.54 -43.16 12.93
N SER A 14 -19.48 -42.42 12.33
CA SER A 14 -20.90 -42.37 12.72
C SER A 14 -21.26 -41.47 13.92
N GLN A 15 -22.02 -40.40 13.67
CA GLN A 15 -23.46 -40.37 13.95
C GLN A 15 -24.06 -38.95 13.85
N GLN A 16 -25.21 -38.91 13.19
CA GLN A 16 -26.40 -38.08 13.44
C GLN A 16 -26.42 -36.60 13.02
N ALA A 17 -27.20 -36.38 11.95
CA ALA A 17 -27.84 -35.13 11.60
C ALA A 17 -28.83 -34.71 12.68
N GLY A 18 -28.50 -33.64 13.41
CA GLY A 18 -29.45 -32.86 14.19
C GLY A 18 -29.90 -31.65 13.37
N ALA A 19 -31.13 -31.71 12.84
CA ALA A 19 -31.81 -30.56 12.27
C ALA A 19 -32.23 -29.61 13.42
N SER A 20 -31.32 -28.73 13.84
CA SER A 20 -31.67 -27.63 14.73
C SER A 20 -32.27 -26.50 13.92
N SER A 21 -33.59 -26.38 14.03
CA SER A 21 -34.40 -25.22 13.66
C SER A 21 -33.78 -23.93 14.23
N TRP A 22 -33.14 -23.13 13.37
CA TRP A 22 -32.71 -21.78 13.72
C TRP A 22 -33.92 -20.87 13.65
N GLY A 23 -34.65 -20.79 14.77
CA GLY A 23 -35.70 -19.82 14.97
C GLY A 23 -35.20 -18.40 14.71
N THR A 24 -35.86 -17.73 13.80
CA THR A 24 -35.69 -16.32 13.45
C THR A 24 -36.10 -15.44 14.64
N ARG A 25 -35.21 -15.26 15.63
CA ARG A 25 -35.38 -14.21 16.65
C ARG A 25 -34.52 -13.01 16.27
N ARG A 26 -35.05 -12.26 15.30
CA ARG A 26 -34.58 -10.93 14.92
C ARG A 26 -34.92 -9.99 16.07
N SER A 27 -34.02 -9.88 17.05
CA SER A 27 -34.08 -8.82 18.04
C SER A 27 -33.77 -7.49 17.35
N GLU A 28 -34.82 -6.82 16.91
CA GLU A 28 -34.80 -5.42 16.48
C GLU A 28 -34.44 -4.54 17.68
N GLN A 29 -33.14 -4.43 17.99
CA GLN A 29 -32.65 -3.29 18.75
C GLN A 29 -32.64 -2.09 17.81
N ASN A 30 -33.76 -1.37 17.87
CA ASN A 30 -33.98 -0.04 17.36
C ASN A 30 -32.96 0.91 18.01
N ILE A 31 -31.82 1.09 17.36
CA ILE A 31 -30.82 2.11 17.72
C ILE A 31 -31.11 3.31 16.81
N ASN A 32 -32.14 4.08 17.16
CA ASN A 32 -32.29 5.46 16.68
C ASN A 32 -31.18 6.32 17.29
N GLN A 33 -29.94 6.12 16.85
CA GLN A 33 -28.89 7.13 16.98
C GLN A 33 -29.10 8.13 15.85
N THR A 34 -29.93 9.13 16.15
CA THR A 34 -29.99 10.39 15.43
C THR A 34 -28.61 11.05 15.56
N PHE A 35 -27.76 10.87 14.55
CA PHE A 35 -26.50 11.60 14.46
C PHE A 35 -26.83 13.05 14.04
N PRO A 36 -26.39 14.08 14.79
CA PRO A 36 -26.66 15.46 14.44
C PRO A 36 -26.03 15.77 13.07
N ALA A 37 -26.90 16.10 12.11
CA ALA A 37 -26.50 16.60 10.82
C ALA A 37 -26.01 18.04 10.99
N GLY A 38 -24.74 18.27 10.62
CA GLY A 38 -24.29 19.57 10.18
C GLY A 38 -23.75 20.49 11.26
N GLN A 39 -22.44 20.40 11.49
CA GLN A 39 -21.63 21.60 11.69
C GLN A 39 -20.49 21.58 10.67
N LYS A 40 -20.62 22.43 9.64
CA LYS A 40 -19.53 22.83 8.75
C LYS A 40 -18.71 23.89 9.47
N SER A 41 -17.99 23.52 10.52
CA SER A 41 -16.85 24.30 10.98
C SER A 41 -15.74 24.11 9.94
N SER A 42 -15.08 25.20 9.56
CA SER A 42 -13.79 25.19 8.89
C SER A 42 -12.75 24.59 9.85
N GLU A 43 -12.87 23.30 10.11
CA GLU A 43 -12.06 22.57 11.08
C GLU A 43 -10.70 22.38 10.44
N SER A 44 -9.73 23.15 10.95
CA SER A 44 -8.31 22.95 10.70
C SER A 44 -8.02 21.46 10.66
N MET A 45 -7.58 20.92 9.51
CA MET A 45 -7.36 19.49 9.29
C MET A 45 -6.63 18.91 10.51
N SER A 46 -7.37 18.19 11.34
CA SER A 46 -6.86 17.72 12.61
C SER A 46 -5.75 16.71 12.32
N LYS A 47 -4.66 16.79 13.09
CA LYS A 47 -3.54 15.87 12.93
C LYS A 47 -4.04 14.41 12.98
N PRO A 48 -3.62 13.52 12.06
CA PRO A 48 -4.03 12.13 12.09
C PRO A 48 -3.55 11.49 13.41
N PRO A 49 -4.36 10.60 13.99
CA PRO A 49 -4.04 9.98 15.28
C PRO A 49 -2.82 9.06 15.21
N LEU A 50 -2.42 8.63 14.00
CA LEU A 50 -1.27 7.77 13.77
C LEU A 50 -0.30 8.43 12.80
N ARG A 51 1.00 8.26 13.06
CA ARG A 51 2.07 8.71 12.17
C ARG A 51 2.33 7.64 11.11
N LEU A 52 2.44 8.06 9.86
CA LEU A 52 2.80 7.20 8.74
C LEU A 52 4.24 7.43 8.29
N MET A 53 4.88 6.36 7.85
CA MET A 53 6.21 6.36 7.26
C MET A 53 6.16 5.61 5.92
N GLU A 54 6.78 6.18 4.89
CA GLU A 54 6.93 5.55 3.59
C GLU A 54 8.26 4.79 3.53
N CYS A 55 8.22 3.50 3.20
CA CYS A 55 9.42 2.67 3.09
C CYS A 55 9.42 1.84 1.80
N CYS A 56 10.59 1.36 1.39
CA CYS A 56 10.72 0.49 0.22
C CYS A 56 10.02 -0.85 0.44
N GLY A 57 9.09 -1.22 -0.43
CA GLY A 57 8.32 -2.48 -0.33
C GLY A 57 9.21 -3.73 -0.41
N LYS A 58 10.27 -3.72 -1.24
CA LYS A 58 11.25 -4.82 -1.28
C LYS A 58 11.96 -5.01 0.06
N CYS A 59 12.40 -3.91 0.68
CA CYS A 59 13.04 -3.96 2.00
C CYS A 59 12.04 -4.39 3.07
N TRP A 60 10.80 -3.92 2.99
CA TRP A 60 9.72 -4.28 3.89
C TRP A 60 9.43 -5.79 3.91
N THR A 61 9.38 -6.44 2.74
CA THR A 61 9.27 -7.91 2.64
C THR A 61 10.40 -8.62 3.39
N THR A 62 11.62 -8.07 3.35
CA THR A 62 12.79 -8.58 4.11
C THR A 62 12.83 -8.13 5.58
N LYS A 63 11.76 -7.51 6.10
CA LYS A 63 11.69 -6.96 7.47
C LYS A 63 12.72 -5.87 7.79
N VAL A 64 13.25 -5.21 6.77
CA VAL A 64 14.18 -4.08 6.91
C VAL A 64 13.46 -2.82 6.45
N VAL A 65 13.46 -1.78 7.29
CA VAL A 65 12.93 -0.47 6.90
C VAL A 65 14.03 0.27 6.15
N SER A 66 13.72 0.76 4.95
CA SER A 66 14.63 1.59 4.17
C SER A 66 13.88 2.75 3.55
N GLU A 67 14.40 3.95 3.73
CA GLU A 67 13.83 5.21 3.27
C GLU A 67 14.28 5.54 1.83
N GLU A 68 13.63 6.53 1.22
CA GLU A 68 14.01 7.10 -0.09
C GLU A 68 15.34 7.85 0.03
N VAL A 69 16.24 7.67 -0.94
CA VAL A 69 17.41 8.54 -1.06
C VAL A 69 16.94 9.87 -1.65
N VAL A 70 17.15 10.97 -0.91
CA VAL A 70 16.69 12.30 -1.33
C VAL A 70 17.16 12.62 -2.75
N GLY A 71 16.19 12.95 -3.61
CA GLY A 71 16.44 13.34 -5.00
C GLY A 71 16.62 12.19 -6.00
N LYS A 72 16.54 10.93 -5.56
CA LYS A 72 16.63 9.75 -6.43
C LYS A 72 15.43 8.82 -6.21
N ASP A 73 14.92 8.20 -7.26
CA ASP A 73 13.82 7.22 -7.16
C ASP A 73 14.33 5.82 -6.74
N LYS A 74 15.13 5.79 -5.66
CA LYS A 74 15.70 4.56 -5.11
C LYS A 74 15.78 4.61 -3.58
N CYS A 75 15.76 3.45 -2.95
CA CYS A 75 15.98 3.37 -1.50
C CYS A 75 17.47 3.40 -1.13
N VAL A 76 17.77 3.51 0.17
CA VAL A 76 19.14 3.44 0.73
C VAL A 76 19.89 2.15 0.35
N ARG A 77 19.15 1.06 0.06
CA ARG A 77 19.72 -0.24 -0.39
C ARG A 77 19.73 -0.39 -1.92
N ASP A 78 19.64 0.71 -2.67
CA ASP A 78 19.71 0.75 -4.14
C ASP A 78 18.62 -0.04 -4.88
N HIS A 79 17.45 -0.26 -4.26
CA HIS A 79 16.28 -0.71 -5.01
C HIS A 79 15.65 0.45 -5.81
N ASN A 80 15.54 0.28 -7.12
CA ASN A 80 14.89 1.24 -8.03
C ASN A 80 13.35 1.27 -7.89
N ASN A 81 12.74 2.30 -8.45
CA ASN A 81 11.28 2.54 -8.48
C ASN A 81 10.69 2.67 -7.07
N PHE A 82 11.38 3.37 -6.17
CA PHE A 82 10.95 3.56 -4.78
C PHE A 82 9.51 4.07 -4.72
N ARG A 83 9.17 5.08 -5.52
CA ARG A 83 7.86 5.73 -5.50
C ARG A 83 6.70 4.83 -5.93
N ILE A 84 6.97 3.82 -6.74
CA ILE A 84 5.97 2.87 -7.24
C ILE A 84 5.88 1.68 -6.28
N LEU A 85 7.02 1.22 -5.79
CA LEU A 85 7.16 0.04 -4.94
C LEU A 85 7.22 0.38 -3.45
N SER A 86 6.76 1.56 -3.04
CA SER A 86 6.74 1.96 -1.63
C SER A 86 5.53 1.39 -0.91
N THR A 87 5.74 1.10 0.37
CA THR A 87 4.72 0.64 1.31
C THR A 87 4.62 1.67 2.43
N PHE A 88 3.41 1.94 2.89
CA PHE A 88 3.16 2.84 4.02
C PHE A 88 3.01 2.02 5.30
N VAL A 89 3.68 2.46 6.36
CA VAL A 89 3.73 1.76 7.64
C VAL A 89 3.31 2.71 8.75
N SER A 90 2.44 2.24 9.66
CA SER A 90 2.05 2.99 10.86
C SER A 90 3.11 2.89 11.95
N LEU A 91 3.35 3.99 12.67
CA LEU A 91 4.20 4.04 13.85
C LEU A 91 3.35 4.32 15.10
N PRO A 92 3.65 3.68 16.25
CA PRO A 92 4.80 2.79 16.49
C PRO A 92 4.57 1.31 16.10
N SER A 93 3.35 0.91 15.75
CA SER A 93 2.96 -0.50 15.58
C SER A 93 3.67 -1.25 14.45
N ARG A 94 4.32 -0.54 13.51
CA ARG A 94 4.97 -1.10 12.31
C ARG A 94 4.04 -2.01 11.52
N LYS A 95 2.79 -1.61 11.33
CA LYS A 95 1.85 -2.34 10.48
C LYS A 95 1.70 -1.66 9.14
N GLU A 96 1.63 -2.47 8.09
CA GLU A 96 1.38 -1.99 6.74
C GLU A 96 -0.04 -1.44 6.61
N ILE A 97 -0.14 -0.26 5.99
CA ILE A 97 -1.39 0.44 5.72
C ILE A 97 -1.60 0.44 4.20
N ARG A 98 -2.67 -0.20 3.72
CA ARG A 98 -2.95 -0.26 2.28
C ARG A 98 -3.67 1.00 1.83
N LYS A 99 -3.62 1.24 0.52
CA LYS A 99 -4.25 2.38 -0.13
C LYS A 99 -5.77 2.34 0.06
N LEU A 100 -6.36 3.49 0.34
CA LEU A 100 -7.80 3.68 0.40
C LEU A 100 -8.43 3.32 -0.98
N PRO A 101 -9.45 2.46 -1.03
CA PRO A 101 -10.18 2.18 -2.27
C PRO A 101 -10.84 3.45 -2.82
N GLY A 102 -10.73 3.67 -4.13
CA GLY A 102 -11.18 4.91 -4.78
C GLY A 102 -12.69 5.15 -4.80
N HIS A 103 -13.52 4.16 -4.43
CA HIS A 103 -14.99 4.22 -4.51
C HIS A 103 -15.67 4.35 -3.14
N LEU A 104 -14.92 4.62 -2.06
CA LEU A 104 -15.52 4.82 -0.74
C LEU A 104 -16.06 6.24 -0.60
N HIS A 105 -17.31 6.36 -0.16
CA HIS A 105 -17.93 7.65 0.10
C HIS A 105 -17.43 8.24 1.43
N PRO A 106 -17.32 9.59 1.52
CA PRO A 106 -17.11 10.25 2.80
C PRO A 106 -18.16 9.81 3.82
N ASN A 107 -17.78 9.72 5.10
CA ASN A 107 -18.64 9.28 6.21
C ASN A 107 -19.15 7.82 6.14
N THR A 108 -18.62 6.98 5.25
CA THR A 108 -18.91 5.54 5.27
C THR A 108 -18.37 4.93 6.57
N LYS A 109 -19.21 4.16 7.28
CA LYS A 109 -18.80 3.38 8.44
C LYS A 109 -17.96 2.19 7.97
N LEU A 110 -16.66 2.22 8.23
CA LEU A 110 -15.75 1.15 7.86
C LEU A 110 -15.84 -0.02 8.83
N VAL A 111 -15.79 -1.25 8.30
CA VAL A 111 -15.77 -2.49 9.07
C VAL A 111 -14.52 -3.28 8.70
N LEU A 112 -13.88 -3.92 9.68
CA LEU A 112 -12.68 -4.72 9.45
C LEU A 112 -12.95 -5.90 8.50
N CYS A 113 -11.95 -6.22 7.69
CA CYS A 113 -11.99 -7.37 6.80
C CYS A 113 -12.05 -8.67 7.61
N ARG A 114 -13.06 -9.51 7.34
CA ARG A 114 -13.19 -10.84 7.96
C ARG A 114 -12.01 -11.77 7.70
N LEU A 115 -11.29 -11.55 6.59
CA LEU A 115 -10.16 -12.37 6.16
C LEU A 115 -8.80 -11.72 6.46
N MET A 116 -8.68 -10.85 7.46
CA MET A 116 -7.50 -9.99 7.64
C MET A 116 -6.13 -10.66 7.48
N THR A 117 -5.93 -11.86 8.03
CA THR A 117 -4.66 -12.59 7.98
C THR A 117 -4.47 -13.39 6.69
N LYS A 118 -5.54 -13.65 5.94
CA LYS A 118 -5.58 -14.51 4.75
C LYS A 118 -6.08 -13.77 3.50
N CYS A 119 -6.26 -12.45 3.57
CA CYS A 119 -6.84 -11.66 2.50
C CYS A 119 -5.80 -11.45 1.39
N THR A 120 -5.96 -12.18 0.29
CA THR A 120 -5.11 -12.10 -0.90
C THR A 120 -5.52 -10.98 -1.86
N ARG A 121 -6.62 -10.27 -1.59
CA ARG A 121 -7.10 -9.17 -2.44
C ARG A 121 -6.13 -8.00 -2.35
N THR A 122 -5.58 -7.62 -3.49
CA THR A 122 -4.69 -6.46 -3.62
C THR A 122 -5.41 -5.16 -3.26
N ASN A 123 -6.65 -5.01 -3.73
CA ASN A 123 -7.52 -3.85 -3.50
C ASN A 123 -8.74 -4.23 -2.65
N CYS A 124 -8.51 -4.71 -1.41
CA CYS A 124 -9.60 -5.01 -0.50
C CYS A 124 -10.34 -3.73 -0.08
N CYS A 125 -11.67 -3.72 -0.11
CA CYS A 125 -12.47 -2.58 0.32
C CYS A 125 -12.62 -2.45 1.84
N PHE A 126 -12.06 -3.40 2.59
CA PHE A 126 -12.19 -3.48 4.05
C PHE A 126 -10.80 -3.37 4.69
N PRO A 127 -10.61 -2.53 5.71
CA PRO A 127 -9.35 -2.40 6.43
C PRO A 127 -8.92 -3.72 7.11
N HIS A 128 -7.62 -4.01 7.13
CA HIS A 128 -7.00 -5.22 7.70
C HIS A 128 -6.31 -4.97 9.05
N GLY A 129 -6.87 -4.06 9.85
CA GLY A 129 -6.35 -3.75 11.18
C GLY A 129 -7.01 -2.48 11.71
N THR A 130 -6.90 -2.28 13.02
CA THR A 130 -7.43 -1.08 13.67
C THR A 130 -6.67 0.18 13.22
N GLU A 131 -5.37 0.06 12.96
CA GLU A 131 -4.54 1.17 12.47
C GLU A 131 -4.95 1.61 11.06
N GLU A 132 -5.19 0.64 10.16
CA GLU A 132 -5.65 0.91 8.79
C GLU A 132 -7.05 1.53 8.79
N LEU A 133 -7.97 0.98 9.61
CA LEU A 133 -9.31 1.55 9.80
C LEU A 133 -9.25 3.00 10.28
N THR A 134 -8.39 3.27 11.27
CA THR A 134 -8.26 4.61 11.86
C THR A 134 -7.75 5.62 10.83
N ILE A 135 -6.72 5.26 10.06
CA ILE A 135 -6.18 6.12 9.00
C ILE A 135 -7.19 6.33 7.88
N TRP A 136 -7.86 5.27 7.41
CA TRP A 136 -8.86 5.38 6.35
C TRP A 136 -10.05 6.24 6.78
N GLN A 137 -10.53 6.08 8.01
CA GLN A 137 -11.59 6.92 8.55
C GLN A 137 -11.16 8.39 8.59
N TRP A 138 -9.93 8.66 9.05
CA TRP A 138 -9.38 10.02 9.05
C TRP A 138 -9.26 10.58 7.63
N MET A 139 -8.79 9.79 6.66
CA MET A 139 -8.67 10.17 5.25
C MET A 139 -10.03 10.52 4.65
N LEU A 140 -11.06 9.72 4.90
CA LEU A 140 -12.43 9.96 4.43
C LEU A 140 -13.02 11.24 5.03
N ASN A 141 -12.83 11.45 6.33
CA ASN A 141 -13.34 12.63 7.02
C ASN A 141 -12.66 13.93 6.56
N ASN A 142 -11.39 13.85 6.15
CA ASN A 142 -10.61 15.01 5.68
C ASN A 142 -10.53 15.12 4.13
N GLY A 143 -11.19 14.24 3.40
CA GLY A 143 -11.16 14.23 1.93
C GLY A 143 -9.78 13.92 1.32
N VAL A 144 -8.88 13.26 2.05
CA VAL A 144 -7.54 12.90 1.58
C VAL A 144 -7.58 11.58 0.83
N LYS A 145 -7.08 11.56 -0.42
CA LYS A 145 -7.15 10.39 -1.30
C LYS A 145 -5.89 9.52 -1.29
N SER A 146 -4.75 10.08 -0.90
CA SER A 146 -3.44 9.41 -0.98
C SER A 146 -2.77 9.31 0.38
N LEU A 147 -2.27 8.11 0.71
CA LEU A 147 -1.43 7.90 1.90
C LEU A 147 -0.14 8.70 1.85
N ARG A 148 0.39 8.97 0.65
CA ARG A 148 1.58 9.81 0.49
C ARG A 148 1.32 11.21 1.00
N ASP A 149 0.16 11.79 0.71
CA ASP A 149 -0.20 13.12 1.19
C ASP A 149 -0.31 13.15 2.72
N VAL A 150 -0.78 12.07 3.34
CA VAL A 150 -0.82 11.92 4.80
C VAL A 150 0.59 11.84 5.38
N ALA A 151 1.47 11.03 4.78
CA ALA A 151 2.85 10.89 5.20
C ALA A 151 3.66 12.18 4.97
N ASP A 152 3.44 12.91 3.88
CA ASP A 152 4.15 14.16 3.60
C ASP A 152 3.71 15.28 4.56
N LYS A 153 2.42 15.36 4.90
CA LYS A 153 1.89 16.39 5.81
C LYS A 153 2.26 16.16 7.27
N PHE A 154 2.30 14.90 7.71
CA PHE A 154 2.40 14.57 9.15
C PHE A 154 3.54 13.61 9.50
N GLY A 155 4.22 13.08 8.49
CA GLY A 155 5.25 12.07 8.66
C GLY A 155 6.51 12.60 9.32
N GLY A 156 6.70 13.91 9.47
CA GLY A 156 7.72 14.54 10.31
C GLY A 156 9.17 14.12 10.03
N VAL A 157 9.41 13.29 9.02
CA VAL A 157 10.74 13.02 8.49
C VAL A 157 11.01 14.21 7.59
N HIS A 158 11.88 15.08 8.10
CA HIS A 158 12.31 16.32 7.49
C HIS A 158 12.88 16.02 6.10
N ARG A 159 12.02 15.86 5.09
CA ARG A 159 12.42 16.07 3.70
C ARG A 159 12.85 17.52 3.68
N GLN A 160 14.16 17.76 3.73
CA GLN A 160 14.71 19.07 3.46
C GLN A 160 13.96 19.57 2.22
N PRO A 161 13.21 20.68 2.32
CA PRO A 161 12.45 21.19 1.19
C PRO A 161 13.44 21.24 0.05
N ARG A 162 13.11 20.55 -1.03
CA ARG A 162 13.92 20.54 -2.24
C ARG A 162 14.06 22.01 -2.58
N SER A 163 15.19 22.61 -2.20
CA SER A 163 15.51 23.96 -2.59
C SER A 163 15.49 23.84 -4.09
N THR A 164 14.42 24.37 -4.69
CA THR A 164 14.33 24.65 -6.10
C THR A 164 15.47 25.61 -6.31
N ALA A 165 16.68 25.05 -6.49
CA ALA A 165 17.85 25.77 -6.88
C ALA A 165 17.42 26.36 -8.20
N GLY A 166 17.08 27.65 -8.13
CA GLY A 166 16.69 28.41 -9.28
C GLY A 166 17.75 28.12 -10.32
N ASN A 167 17.28 27.76 -11.51
CA ASN A 167 17.94 28.22 -12.71
C ASN A 167 18.19 29.71 -12.49
N ARG A 168 19.37 30.07 -11.99
CA ARG A 168 20.04 31.25 -12.51
C ARG A 168 20.22 30.95 -13.98
N THR A 169 19.23 31.40 -14.74
CA THR A 169 19.45 31.88 -16.09
C THR A 169 20.56 32.92 -15.96
N GLU A 170 21.81 32.45 -16.05
CA GLU A 170 22.93 33.33 -16.32
C GLU A 170 22.60 34.03 -17.65
N PRO A 171 22.56 35.37 -17.69
CA PRO A 171 22.37 36.08 -18.93
C PRO A 171 23.55 35.81 -19.84
N ARG A 172 23.22 35.34 -21.06
CA ARG A 172 23.96 35.49 -22.32
C ARG A 172 25.27 36.29 -22.20
N GLY A 173 26.36 35.59 -21.91
CA GLY A 173 27.69 36.00 -22.34
C GLY A 173 27.89 35.53 -23.76
N ALA A 174 27.74 36.45 -24.72
CA ALA A 174 28.17 36.22 -26.09
C ALA A 174 29.68 35.93 -26.10
N SER A 175 30.07 34.77 -26.62
CA SER A 175 31.41 34.62 -27.17
C SER A 175 31.34 33.66 -28.36
N ALA A 176 31.51 34.25 -29.53
CA ALA A 176 31.64 33.58 -30.81
C ALA A 176 32.97 32.81 -30.91
N ASN A 177 33.07 32.01 -31.99
CA ASN A 177 34.16 31.11 -32.40
C ASN A 177 33.99 29.70 -31.82
N GLY A 178 33.83 28.61 -32.59
CA GLY A 178 33.99 28.34 -34.01
C GLY A 178 34.14 26.82 -34.17
N ALA A 179 33.93 26.32 -35.40
CA ALA A 179 34.12 24.92 -35.87
C ALA A 179 33.13 23.87 -35.29
N PHE A 180 32.12 23.40 -36.01
CA PHE A 180 32.14 22.61 -37.27
C PHE A 180 33.01 21.36 -37.17
N PHE A 181 32.45 20.22 -36.74
CA PHE A 181 32.88 18.87 -37.17
C PHE A 181 31.69 17.89 -37.21
N PRO A 182 31.69 16.92 -38.14
CA PRO A 182 30.49 16.28 -38.68
C PRO A 182 30.17 14.90 -38.08
N GLN A 183 28.88 14.59 -38.18
CA GLN A 183 28.24 13.31 -38.50
C GLN A 183 29.12 12.05 -38.62
N SER A 184 28.87 11.05 -37.77
CA SER A 184 29.12 9.61 -37.99
C SER A 184 28.28 8.83 -36.97
N ARG A 185 27.08 8.35 -37.33
CA ARG A 185 26.80 6.97 -37.79
C ARG A 185 27.40 5.88 -36.89
N ALA A 186 26.56 5.26 -36.08
CA ALA A 186 26.73 3.89 -35.63
C ALA A 186 25.33 3.24 -35.52
N GLU A 187 24.89 2.70 -36.65
CA GLU A 187 23.96 1.57 -36.66
C GLU A 187 24.67 0.40 -35.99
N ASN A 188 24.08 -0.23 -34.97
CA ASN A 188 24.39 -1.63 -34.69
C ASN A 188 23.38 -2.33 -33.78
N ALA A 189 23.08 -3.56 -34.24
CA ALA A 189 22.66 -4.73 -33.48
C ALA A 189 21.20 -4.83 -33.01
N SER A 190 20.39 -5.28 -33.97
CA SER A 190 19.20 -6.09 -33.81
C SER A 190 19.47 -7.29 -32.86
N GLY A 191 19.01 -7.17 -31.61
CA GLY A 191 19.10 -8.20 -30.57
C GLY A 191 17.91 -9.15 -30.60
N LYS A 192 18.00 -10.18 -31.44
CA LYS A 192 17.08 -11.32 -31.53
C LYS A 192 17.12 -12.13 -30.22
N ARG A 193 16.12 -12.00 -29.34
CA ARG A 193 15.92 -12.93 -28.21
C ARG A 193 14.59 -13.67 -28.33
N LYS A 194 14.77 -14.93 -28.72
CA LYS A 194 13.90 -16.11 -28.68
C LYS A 194 12.67 -15.96 -27.75
N SER A 195 11.50 -16.04 -28.37
CA SER A 195 10.31 -16.60 -27.74
C SER A 195 10.57 -18.06 -27.38
N SER A 196 10.48 -18.41 -26.11
CA SER A 196 10.28 -19.79 -25.68
C SER A 196 8.92 -19.89 -25.00
N GLU A 197 8.19 -20.91 -25.43
CA GLU A 197 6.79 -21.24 -25.21
C GLU A 197 6.27 -21.26 -23.76
N PRO A 198 4.93 -21.18 -23.60
CA PRO A 198 4.24 -21.33 -22.33
C PRO A 198 4.14 -22.80 -21.90
N SER A 199 4.57 -23.09 -20.67
CA SER A 199 4.41 -24.40 -20.04
C SER A 199 3.11 -24.49 -19.26
N ASN A 200 2.20 -25.33 -19.77
CA ASN A 200 1.27 -26.24 -19.09
C ASN A 200 0.52 -25.79 -17.83
N PHE A 201 -0.77 -25.52 -18.05
CA PHE A 201 -1.89 -26.33 -17.54
C PHE A 201 -1.60 -27.28 -16.36
N THR A 202 -2.18 -26.98 -15.19
CA THR A 202 -2.68 -28.04 -14.31
C THR A 202 -3.92 -27.53 -13.58
N ARG A 203 -5.06 -28.04 -14.03
CA ARG A 203 -6.37 -27.91 -13.42
C ARG A 203 -6.47 -29.05 -12.40
N PHE A 204 -6.59 -28.73 -11.11
CA PHE A 204 -7.02 -29.70 -10.11
C PHE A 204 -8.39 -29.29 -9.59
N ASN A 205 -9.26 -30.31 -9.52
CA ASN A 205 -10.63 -30.30 -9.02
C ASN A 205 -10.71 -29.86 -7.55
#